data_AF-A0A968L8Z0-F1
#
_entry.id   AF-A0A968L8Z0-F1
#
_cell.length_a   1.000
_cell.length_b   1.000
_cell.length_c   1.000
_cell.angle_alpha   90.00
_cell.angle_beta   90.00
_cell.angle_gamma   90.00
#
_symmetry.space_group_name_H-M   'P 1'
#
loop_
_entity.id
_entity.type
_entity.pdbx_description
1 polymer ?
#
loop_
_entity_poly.entity_id
_entity_poly.type
_entity_poly.pdbx_seq_one_letter_code
_entity_poly.pdbx_strand_id
1 'polypeptide(L)'
;MWSLTAASVGAVVLSLSRGGWLSLLVMVCLFFLFFSKGRVRLSRALTALGGLLLVLSVVVWMTVPAVRQRILVHPDEIFTFHGRTEIWQHYISAVRESPVAGWGYGDRIIWAKGPAVLDKDMEAEVPEQFRIGTHNTVLFVLYHQGIIGLAAYLVFVASGCSALAKALRNSAADGGLYVFSLFTVLVGALFVHSVIESVPFAVPCIIFGLLSGRQQWKNLECRSACLP
;
A
#
# COMPACT_ATOMS: atom_id res chain seq x y z
N MET A 1 20.10 -12.38 2.04
CA MET A 1 18.98 -11.60 2.61
C MET A 1 19.21 -10.10 2.51
N TRP A 2 20.31 -9.53 3.02
CA TRP A 2 20.57 -8.08 2.99
C TRP A 2 20.56 -7.45 1.60
N SER A 3 21.13 -8.11 0.60
CA SER A 3 21.17 -7.63 -0.79
C SER A 3 19.77 -7.52 -1.42
N LEU A 4 18.86 -8.45 -1.07
CA LEU A 4 17.48 -8.43 -1.55
C LEU A 4 16.72 -7.26 -0.91
N THR A 5 16.85 -7.09 0.41
CA THR A 5 16.21 -5.96 1.12
C THR A 5 16.70 -4.62 0.60
N ALA A 6 18.02 -4.48 0.38
CA ALA A 6 18.60 -3.26 -0.18
C ALA A 6 18.09 -2.99 -1.60
N ALA A 7 17.98 -4.03 -2.44
CA ALA A 7 17.41 -3.91 -3.77
C ALA A 7 15.93 -3.51 -3.73
N SER A 8 15.12 -4.10 -2.84
CA SER A 8 13.70 -3.73 -2.69
C SER A 8 13.50 -2.30 -2.20
N VAL A 9 14.29 -1.86 -1.21
CA VAL A 9 14.27 -0.47 -0.74
C VAL A 9 14.72 0.47 -1.85
N GLY A 10 15.79 0.12 -2.57
CA GLY A 10 16.26 0.87 -3.74
C GLY A 10 15.18 1.00 -4.80
N ALA A 11 14.46 -0.07 -5.11
CA ALA A 11 13.35 -0.05 -6.07
C ALA A 11 12.22 0.89 -5.61
N VAL A 12 11.84 0.88 -4.33
CA VAL A 12 10.83 1.81 -3.79
C VAL A 12 11.30 3.26 -3.88
N VAL A 13 12.56 3.54 -3.53
CA VAL A 13 13.12 4.89 -3.62
C VAL A 13 13.17 5.37 -5.08
N LEU A 14 13.68 4.53 -5.97
CA LEU A 14 13.81 4.83 -7.41
C LEU A 14 12.47 4.88 -8.14
N SER A 15 11.41 4.26 -7.61
CA SER A 15 10.05 4.38 -8.17
C SER A 15 9.49 5.80 -8.10
N LEU A 16 10.10 6.67 -7.25
CA LEU A 16 9.62 8.02 -6.96
C LEU A 16 8.15 8.06 -6.48
N SER A 17 7.59 6.93 -6.03
CA SER A 17 6.24 6.85 -5.49
C SER A 17 6.21 7.45 -4.09
N ARG A 18 5.56 8.61 -3.96
CA ARG A 18 5.30 9.29 -2.67
C ARG A 18 4.60 8.36 -1.67
N GLY A 19 3.63 7.58 -2.16
CA GLY A 19 2.93 6.57 -1.36
C GLY A 19 3.84 5.43 -0.92
N GLY A 20 4.75 4.99 -1.78
CA GLY A 20 5.79 4.00 -1.45
C GLY A 20 6.74 4.49 -0.35
N TRP A 21 7.17 5.75 -0.43
CA TRP A 21 8.06 6.36 0.57
C TRP A 21 7.39 6.50 1.94
N LEU A 22 6.15 6.98 1.97
CA LEU A 22 5.38 7.10 3.21
C LEU A 22 5.11 5.72 3.83
N SER A 23 4.79 4.73 3.01
CA SER A 23 4.58 3.35 3.46
C SER A 23 5.84 2.76 4.07
N LEU A 24 6.99 2.96 3.41
CA LEU A 24 8.29 2.52 3.92
C LEU A 24 8.61 3.19 5.27
N LEU A 25 8.38 4.50 5.39
CA LEU A 25 8.57 5.24 6.64
C LEU A 25 7.71 4.64 7.77
N VAL A 26 6.43 4.40 7.52
CA VAL A 26 5.51 3.79 8.50
C VAL A 26 5.97 2.38 8.88
N MET A 27 6.36 1.55 7.91
CA MET A 27 6.86 0.20 8.17
C MET A 27 8.12 0.21 9.06
N VAL A 28 9.06 1.11 8.78
CA VAL A 28 10.29 1.26 9.58
C VAL A 28 9.96 1.74 11.00
N CYS A 29 9.07 2.73 11.15
CA CYS A 29 8.61 3.20 12.45
C CYS A 29 7.96 2.09 13.27
N LEU A 30 7.08 1.28 12.67
CA LEU A 30 6.46 0.13 13.32
C LEU A 30 7.51 -0.91 13.73
N PHE A 31 8.49 -1.19 12.87
CA PHE A 31 9.59 -2.11 13.19
C PHE A 31 10.40 -1.63 14.40
N PHE A 32 10.76 -0.35 14.44
CA PHE A 32 11.44 0.21 15.61
C PHE A 32 10.59 0.17 16.87
N LEU A 33 9.28 0.46 16.77
CA LEU A 33 8.36 0.35 17.91
C LEU A 33 8.36 -1.07 18.49
N PHE A 34 8.30 -2.09 17.63
CA PHE A 34 8.30 -3.50 18.03
C PHE A 34 9.57 -3.93 18.75
N PHE A 35 10.75 -3.47 18.30
CA PHE A 35 12.04 -3.81 18.91
C PHE A 35 12.46 -2.86 20.05
N SER A 36 11.82 -1.69 20.18
CA SER A 36 12.14 -0.74 21.23
C SER A 36 11.58 -1.17 22.58
N LYS A 37 12.42 -1.82 23.40
CA LYS A 37 12.16 -1.94 24.84
C LYS A 37 12.45 -0.58 25.51
N GLY A 38 11.46 0.32 25.50
CA GLY A 38 11.46 1.61 26.22
C GLY A 38 11.52 2.86 25.32
N ARG A 39 10.84 3.93 25.75
CA ARG A 39 10.64 5.20 24.99
C ARG A 39 11.96 5.87 24.55
N VAL A 40 13.04 5.71 25.31
CA VAL A 40 14.36 6.33 25.03
C VAL A 40 15.09 5.66 23.86
N ARG A 41 14.83 4.38 23.56
CA ARG A 41 15.39 3.70 22.37
C ARG A 41 14.66 4.11 21.09
N LEU A 42 13.35 4.34 21.19
CA LEU A 42 12.54 4.79 20.06
C LEU A 42 12.96 6.18 19.59
N SER A 43 13.14 7.14 20.51
CA SER A 43 13.57 8.50 20.13
C SER A 43 14.93 8.48 19.43
N ARG A 44 15.91 7.75 19.97
CA ARG A 44 17.24 7.60 19.33
C ARG A 44 17.16 6.92 17.97
N ALA A 45 16.32 5.90 17.82
CA ALA A 45 16.13 5.22 16.54
C ALA A 45 15.47 6.13 15.51
N LEU A 46 14.45 6.91 15.90
CA LEU A 46 13.82 7.90 15.03
C LEU A 46 14.78 9.02 14.64
N THR A 47 15.64 9.48 15.57
CA THR A 47 16.71 10.44 15.26
C THR A 47 17.72 9.85 14.28
N ALA A 48 18.16 8.61 14.48
CA ALA A 48 19.09 7.93 13.58
C ALA A 48 18.47 7.70 12.18
N LEU A 49 17.20 7.30 12.12
CA LEU A 49 16.45 7.16 10.88
C LEU A 49 16.29 8.51 10.17
N GLY A 50 15.91 9.56 10.91
CA GLY A 50 15.83 10.92 10.37
C GLY A 50 17.17 11.40 9.81
N GLY A 51 18.27 11.13 10.53
CA GLY A 51 19.63 11.42 10.06
C GLY A 51 19.99 10.64 8.79
N LEU A 52 19.68 9.34 8.73
CA LEU A 52 19.89 8.51 7.55
C LEU A 52 19.08 9.01 6.34
N LEU A 53 17.80 9.31 6.55
CA LEU A 53 16.92 9.85 5.50
C LEU A 53 17.40 11.21 5.00
N LEU A 54 17.90 12.06 5.90
CA LEU A 54 18.50 13.35 5.54
C LEU A 54 19.75 13.15 4.66
N VAL A 55 20.66 12.26 5.07
CA VAL A 55 21.87 11.93 4.28
C VAL A 55 21.49 11.38 2.91
N LEU A 56 20.56 10.42 2.86
CA LEU A 56 20.07 9.86 1.59
C LEU A 56 19.45 10.94 0.70
N SER A 57 18.65 11.84 1.27
CA SER A 57 18.03 12.93 0.52
C SER A 57 19.08 13.86 -0.09
N VAL A 58 20.12 14.21 0.67
CA VAL A 58 21.26 15.01 0.18
C VAL A 58 22.02 14.26 -0.92
N VAL A 59 22.31 12.97 -0.73
CA VAL A 59 23.02 12.16 -1.74
C VAL A 59 22.20 12.07 -3.04
N VAL A 60 20.90 11.80 -2.95
CA VAL A 60 20.01 11.73 -4.11
C VAL A 60 19.94 13.08 -4.83
N TRP A 61 19.80 14.18 -4.08
CA TRP A 61 19.82 15.53 -4.64
C TRP A 61 21.10 15.84 -5.43
N MET A 62 22.25 15.39 -4.92
CA MET A 62 23.55 15.63 -5.54
C MET A 62 23.84 14.70 -6.73
N THR A 63 23.37 13.45 -6.68
CA THR A 63 23.77 12.41 -7.64
C THR A 63 22.73 12.09 -8.71
N VAL A 64 21.47 12.51 -8.55
CA VAL A 64 20.36 12.19 -9.47
C VAL A 64 19.79 13.46 -10.11
N PRO A 65 20.29 13.88 -11.30
CA PRO A 65 19.85 15.10 -11.98
C PRO A 65 18.35 15.17 -12.25
N ALA A 66 17.71 14.03 -12.54
CA ALA A 66 16.28 13.94 -12.79
C ALA A 66 15.44 14.37 -11.57
N VAL A 67 15.86 13.99 -10.35
CA VAL A 67 15.19 14.41 -9.10
C VAL A 67 15.33 15.91 -8.91
N ARG A 68 16.54 16.44 -9.13
CA ARG A 68 16.82 17.88 -9.02
C ARG A 68 16.00 18.68 -10.04
N GLN A 69 15.97 18.26 -11.30
CA GLN A 69 15.19 18.92 -12.35
C GLN A 69 13.70 18.91 -12.03
N ARG A 70 13.15 17.77 -11.60
CA ARG A 70 11.73 17.68 -11.23
C ARG A 70 11.36 18.62 -10.08
N ILE A 71 12.22 18.72 -9.08
CA ILE A 71 12.00 19.62 -7.93
C ILE A 71 12.09 21.09 -8.33
N LEU A 72 13.05 21.46 -9.18
CA LEU A 72 13.28 22.85 -9.56
C LEU A 72 12.26 23.36 -10.61
N VAL A 73 11.79 22.50 -11.50
CA VAL A 73 10.89 22.87 -12.60
C VAL A 73 9.43 22.82 -12.18
N HIS A 74 9.06 21.92 -11.25
CA HIS A 74 7.68 21.74 -10.81
C HIS A 74 7.52 21.87 -9.28
N PRO A 75 7.92 23.00 -8.67
CA PRO A 75 7.86 23.16 -7.21
C PRO A 75 6.44 23.02 -6.66
N ASP A 76 5.43 23.44 -7.43
CA ASP A 76 4.02 23.37 -7.05
C ASP A 76 3.47 21.93 -7.01
N GLU A 77 4.03 21.03 -7.83
CA GLU A 77 3.68 19.61 -7.84
C GLU A 77 4.27 18.83 -6.66
N ILE A 78 5.30 19.37 -5.99
CA ILE A 78 5.94 18.76 -4.82
C ILE A 78 4.99 18.81 -3.62
N PHE A 79 4.31 19.95 -3.44
CA PHE A 79 3.45 20.21 -2.28
C PHE A 79 1.99 19.82 -2.51
N THR A 80 1.60 19.48 -3.73
CA THR A 80 0.21 19.17 -4.07
C THR A 80 0.05 17.77 -4.66
N PHE A 81 -1.11 17.16 -4.42
CA PHE A 81 -1.57 15.96 -5.14
C PHE A 81 -2.06 16.33 -6.56
N HIS A 82 -1.34 17.22 -7.26
CA HIS A 82 -1.71 17.76 -8.56
C HIS A 82 -2.03 16.64 -9.56
N GLY A 83 -3.11 16.79 -10.32
CA GLY A 83 -3.67 15.75 -11.19
C GLY A 83 -4.55 14.72 -10.49
N ARG A 84 -4.20 14.26 -9.27
CA ARG A 84 -5.01 13.23 -8.56
C ARG A 84 -6.31 13.78 -8.01
N THR A 85 -6.31 15.03 -7.53
CA THR A 85 -7.55 15.66 -7.04
C THR A 85 -8.59 15.79 -8.14
N GLU A 86 -8.18 16.10 -9.37
CA GLU A 86 -9.07 16.17 -10.54
C GLU A 86 -9.58 14.78 -10.93
N ILE A 87 -8.68 13.80 -11.00
CA ILE A 87 -9.04 12.40 -11.23
C ILE A 87 -10.06 11.94 -10.18
N TRP A 88 -9.81 12.20 -8.89
CA TRP A 88 -10.70 11.79 -7.82
C TRP A 88 -12.06 12.46 -7.89
N GLN A 89 -12.12 13.76 -8.16
CA GLN A 89 -13.38 14.46 -8.36
C GLN A 89 -14.19 13.84 -9.50
N HIS A 90 -13.52 13.41 -10.56
CA HIS A 90 -14.14 12.75 -11.70
C HIS A 90 -14.72 11.38 -11.36
N TYR A 91 -14.00 10.56 -10.58
CA TYR A 91 -14.54 9.29 -10.11
C TYR A 91 -15.61 9.45 -9.03
N ILE A 92 -15.51 10.48 -8.18
CA ILE A 92 -16.53 10.79 -7.17
C ILE A 92 -17.85 11.19 -7.85
N SER A 93 -17.81 11.97 -8.92
CA SER A 93 -19.03 12.31 -9.67
C SER A 93 -19.67 11.07 -10.29
N ALA A 94 -18.86 10.16 -10.84
CA ALA A 94 -19.33 8.87 -11.35
C ALA A 94 -19.97 7.98 -10.27
N VAL A 95 -19.39 7.94 -9.07
CA VAL A 95 -19.94 7.16 -7.95
C VAL A 95 -21.32 7.66 -7.54
N ARG A 96 -21.60 8.97 -7.65
CA ARG A 96 -22.91 9.53 -7.28
C ARG A 96 -24.04 9.03 -8.18
N GLU A 97 -23.73 8.68 -9.42
CA GLU A 97 -24.68 8.17 -10.41
C GLU A 97 -24.99 6.68 -10.21
N SER A 98 -24.05 5.88 -9.67
CA SER A 98 -24.27 4.47 -9.32
C SER A 98 -23.61 4.08 -7.98
N PRO A 99 -24.14 4.54 -6.84
CA PRO A 99 -23.46 4.40 -5.55
C PRO A 99 -23.55 2.99 -4.95
N VAL A 100 -24.56 2.20 -5.35
CA VAL A 100 -24.83 0.90 -4.72
C VAL A 100 -24.00 -0.22 -5.33
N ALA A 101 -24.08 -0.37 -6.65
CA ALA A 101 -23.43 -1.46 -7.40
C ALA A 101 -22.19 -1.02 -8.18
N GLY A 102 -21.95 0.29 -8.32
CA GLY A 102 -20.85 0.83 -9.13
C GLY A 102 -21.08 0.63 -10.63
N TRP A 103 -19.98 0.62 -11.38
CA TRP A 103 -19.99 0.58 -12.85
C TRP A 103 -19.52 -0.75 -13.47
N GLY A 104 -19.30 -1.77 -12.64
CA GLY A 104 -18.75 -3.06 -13.06
C GLY A 104 -17.25 -3.13 -12.82
N TYR A 105 -16.68 -4.34 -12.92
CA TYR A 105 -15.29 -4.61 -12.57
C TYR A 105 -14.37 -4.60 -13.79
N GLY A 106 -13.23 -3.89 -13.67
CA GLY A 106 -12.12 -3.98 -14.62
C GLY A 106 -11.52 -2.62 -14.98
N ASP A 107 -10.22 -2.61 -15.24
CA ASP A 107 -9.42 -1.38 -15.40
C ASP A 107 -9.78 -0.57 -16.66
N ARG A 108 -10.54 -1.15 -17.59
CA ARG A 108 -10.98 -0.49 -18.82
C ARG A 108 -12.30 0.27 -18.67
N ILE A 109 -13.00 0.13 -17.55
CA ILE A 109 -14.25 0.88 -17.33
C ILE A 109 -13.87 2.27 -16.82
N ILE A 110 -13.98 3.26 -17.68
CA ILE A 110 -13.66 4.64 -17.36
C ILE A 110 -14.90 5.51 -17.32
N TRP A 111 -14.78 6.64 -16.64
CA TRP A 111 -15.74 7.72 -16.71
C TRP A 111 -15.14 8.80 -17.60
N ALA A 112 -15.85 9.26 -18.64
CA ALA A 112 -15.42 10.41 -19.43
C ALA A 112 -16.58 11.40 -19.63
N LYS A 113 -17.60 10.99 -20.39
CA LYS A 113 -18.90 11.68 -20.56
C LYS A 113 -20.07 10.80 -20.08
N GLY A 114 -19.76 9.82 -19.23
CA GLY A 114 -20.59 8.68 -18.87
C GLY A 114 -19.75 7.40 -18.77
N PRO A 115 -20.36 6.26 -18.41
CA PRO A 115 -19.66 4.98 -18.28
C PRO A 115 -19.27 4.47 -19.67
N ALA A 116 -17.98 4.23 -19.88
CA ALA A 116 -17.48 3.69 -21.14
C ALA A 116 -16.46 2.58 -20.87
N VAL A 117 -16.48 1.56 -21.72
CA VAL A 117 -15.40 0.58 -21.79
C VAL A 117 -14.39 1.13 -22.78
N LEU A 118 -13.20 1.48 -22.29
CA LEU A 118 -12.12 2.03 -23.09
C LEU A 118 -11.72 1.03 -24.17
N ASP A 119 -12.05 1.28 -25.43
CA ASP A 119 -11.54 0.53 -26.58
C ASP A 119 -10.25 1.17 -27.13
N LYS A 120 -9.65 0.56 -28.16
CA LYS A 120 -8.37 1.04 -28.72
C LYS A 120 -8.49 2.40 -29.40
N ASP A 121 -9.67 2.74 -29.91
CA ASP A 121 -9.90 3.97 -30.67
C ASP A 121 -10.13 5.13 -29.69
N MET A 122 -10.89 4.89 -28.61
CA MET A 122 -11.09 5.82 -27.50
C MET A 122 -9.81 6.10 -26.70
N GLU A 123 -8.88 5.16 -26.64
CA GLU A 123 -7.59 5.34 -25.92
C GLU A 123 -6.80 6.55 -26.42
N ALA A 124 -6.87 6.88 -27.71
CA ALA A 124 -6.16 8.03 -28.29
C ALA A 124 -6.84 9.36 -27.96
N GLU A 125 -8.15 9.35 -27.70
CA GLU A 125 -8.95 10.55 -27.44
C GLU A 125 -9.07 10.90 -25.96
N VAL A 126 -9.00 9.89 -25.08
CA VAL A 126 -9.10 10.07 -23.64
C VAL A 126 -7.77 10.57 -23.07
N PRO A 127 -7.74 11.69 -22.32
CA PRO A 127 -6.53 12.17 -21.69
C PRO A 127 -5.86 11.09 -20.84
N GLU A 128 -4.54 10.98 -20.95
CA GLU A 128 -3.75 9.90 -20.33
C GLU A 128 -4.08 9.74 -18.84
N GLN A 129 -4.21 10.84 -18.10
CA GLN A 129 -4.56 10.85 -16.67
C GLN A 129 -5.83 10.06 -16.29
N PHE A 130 -6.80 9.91 -17.19
CA PHE A 130 -8.02 9.13 -16.94
C PHE A 130 -7.88 7.66 -17.36
N ARG A 131 -6.82 7.30 -18.09
CA ARG A 131 -6.49 5.93 -18.48
C ARG A 131 -5.73 5.17 -17.39
N ILE A 132 -5.03 5.89 -16.51
CA ILE A 132 -4.13 5.31 -15.50
C ILE A 132 -4.89 4.89 -14.22
N GLY A 133 -6.20 5.21 -14.13
CA GLY A 133 -7.08 4.79 -13.05
C GLY A 133 -7.17 5.78 -11.89
N THR A 134 -7.81 5.36 -10.79
CA THR A 134 -8.13 6.23 -9.65
C THR A 134 -6.92 6.61 -8.80
N HIS A 135 -5.80 5.88 -8.89
CA HIS A 135 -4.69 5.96 -7.94
C HIS A 135 -5.16 5.95 -6.47
N ASN A 136 -6.20 5.20 -6.16
CA ASN A 136 -6.74 5.09 -4.81
C ASN A 136 -7.60 3.83 -4.78
N THR A 137 -7.17 2.83 -4.00
CA THR A 137 -7.82 1.51 -3.96
C THR A 137 -9.24 1.60 -3.42
N VAL A 138 -9.49 2.48 -2.42
CA VAL A 138 -10.82 2.68 -1.84
C VAL A 138 -11.76 3.28 -2.89
N LEU A 139 -11.29 4.31 -3.59
CA LEU A 139 -12.07 4.95 -4.65
C LEU A 139 -12.27 4.01 -5.85
N PHE A 140 -11.27 3.19 -6.18
CA PHE A 140 -11.35 2.16 -7.21
C PHE A 140 -12.47 1.16 -6.90
N VAL A 141 -12.45 0.57 -5.71
CA VAL A 141 -13.47 -0.39 -5.28
C VAL A 141 -14.85 0.27 -5.26
N LEU A 142 -14.95 1.48 -4.71
CA LEU A 142 -16.21 2.24 -4.64
C LEU A 142 -16.76 2.56 -6.03
N TYR A 143 -15.92 2.96 -6.99
CA TYR A 143 -16.32 3.25 -8.36
C TYR A 143 -16.79 1.99 -9.10
N HIS A 144 -16.04 0.89 -9.01
CA HIS A 144 -16.35 -0.32 -9.77
C HIS A 144 -17.49 -1.15 -9.17
N GLN A 145 -17.60 -1.19 -7.83
CA GLN A 145 -18.46 -2.14 -7.13
C GLN A 145 -19.42 -1.46 -6.14
N GLY A 146 -19.41 -0.13 -6.06
CA GLY A 146 -20.26 0.64 -5.17
C GLY A 146 -19.99 0.36 -3.69
N ILE A 147 -20.96 0.73 -2.86
CA ILE A 147 -20.89 0.53 -1.41
C ILE A 147 -20.86 -0.95 -1.02
N ILE A 148 -21.47 -1.83 -1.83
CA ILE A 148 -21.50 -3.27 -1.56
C ILE A 148 -20.09 -3.85 -1.66
N GLY A 149 -19.36 -3.54 -2.75
CA GLY A 149 -17.97 -3.96 -2.90
C GLY A 149 -17.04 -3.33 -1.87
N LEU A 150 -17.24 -2.04 -1.55
CA LEU A 150 -16.46 -1.39 -0.51
C LEU A 150 -16.67 -2.03 0.86
N ALA A 151 -17.91 -2.35 1.23
CA ALA A 151 -18.20 -3.05 2.48
C ALA A 151 -17.51 -4.43 2.53
N ALA A 152 -17.59 -5.20 1.44
CA ALA A 152 -16.91 -6.50 1.35
C ALA A 152 -15.38 -6.36 1.47
N TYR A 153 -14.78 -5.38 0.80
CA TYR A 153 -13.36 -5.06 0.90
C TYR A 153 -12.95 -4.70 2.33
N LEU A 154 -13.71 -3.84 3.01
CA LEU A 154 -13.43 -3.44 4.38
C LEU A 154 -13.55 -4.61 5.36
N VAL A 155 -14.54 -5.49 5.20
CA VAL A 155 -14.68 -6.73 5.99
C VAL A 155 -13.47 -7.64 5.77
N PHE A 156 -13.04 -7.81 4.52
CA PHE A 156 -11.86 -8.60 4.18
C PHE A 156 -10.60 -8.05 4.87
N VAL A 157 -10.32 -6.76 4.73
CA VAL A 157 -9.18 -6.11 5.40
C VAL A 157 -9.28 -6.21 6.93
N ALA A 158 -10.45 -5.95 7.51
CA ALA A 158 -10.68 -6.02 8.95
C ALA A 158 -10.49 -7.44 9.51
N SER A 159 -10.94 -8.47 8.78
CA SER A 159 -10.72 -9.87 9.15
C SER A 159 -9.23 -10.23 9.16
N GLY A 160 -8.48 -9.75 8.17
CA GLY A 160 -7.03 -9.91 8.08
C GLY A 160 -6.27 -9.25 9.22
N CYS A 161 -6.59 -7.97 9.50
CA CYS A 161 -6.06 -7.24 10.65
C CYS A 161 -6.35 -7.99 11.96
N SER A 162 -7.58 -8.48 12.12
CA SER A 162 -8.01 -9.21 13.31
C SER A 162 -7.26 -10.54 13.48
N ALA A 163 -7.06 -11.28 12.39
CA ALA A 163 -6.29 -12.53 12.38
C ALA A 163 -4.81 -12.28 12.74
N LEU A 164 -4.18 -11.28 12.14
CA LEU A 164 -2.80 -10.89 12.43
C LEU A 164 -2.63 -10.41 13.87
N ALA A 165 -3.56 -9.59 14.38
CA ALA A 165 -3.51 -9.12 15.76
C ALA A 165 -3.65 -10.27 16.77
N LYS A 166 -4.54 -11.24 16.52
CA LYS A 166 -4.66 -12.46 17.33
C LYS A 166 -3.38 -13.30 17.25
N ALA A 167 -2.83 -13.49 16.06
CA ALA A 167 -1.59 -14.22 15.87
C ALA A 167 -0.41 -13.55 16.58
N LEU A 168 -0.31 -12.22 16.55
CA LEU A 168 0.73 -11.46 17.28
C LEU A 168 0.63 -11.65 18.78
N ARG A 169 -0.58 -11.57 19.35
CA ARG A 169 -0.81 -11.76 20.79
C ARG A 169 -0.45 -13.17 21.27
N ASN A 170 -0.64 -14.17 20.42
CA ASN A 170 -0.43 -15.58 20.75
C ASN A 170 0.93 -16.13 20.27
N SER A 171 1.79 -15.29 19.71
CA SER A 171 3.10 -15.74 19.20
C SER A 171 4.14 -15.76 20.32
N ALA A 172 4.71 -16.94 20.60
CA ALA A 172 5.96 -17.06 21.34
C ALA A 172 7.13 -16.38 20.59
N ALA A 173 8.23 -16.10 21.29
CA ALA A 173 9.33 -15.23 20.87
C ALA A 173 9.82 -15.44 19.42
N ASP A 174 10.02 -16.69 18.98
CA ASP A 174 10.56 -16.98 17.64
C ASP A 174 9.54 -16.80 16.52
N GLY A 175 8.26 -16.86 16.86
CA GLY A 175 7.17 -16.74 15.90
C GLY A 175 6.69 -15.32 15.65
N GLY A 176 6.94 -14.41 16.59
CA GLY A 176 6.39 -13.06 16.61
C GLY A 176 6.91 -12.17 15.48
N LEU A 177 8.21 -12.29 15.14
CA LEU A 177 8.82 -11.44 14.11
C LEU A 177 8.20 -11.65 12.74
N TYR A 178 7.92 -12.90 12.33
CA TYR A 178 7.28 -13.17 11.05
C TYR A 178 5.85 -12.60 10.98
N VAL A 179 5.03 -12.81 12.02
CA VAL A 179 3.67 -12.26 12.04
C VAL A 179 3.72 -10.74 12.04
N PHE A 180 4.69 -10.16 12.75
CA PHE A 180 4.89 -8.74 12.80
C PHE A 180 5.30 -8.16 11.43
N SER A 181 6.19 -8.83 10.70
CA SER A 181 6.53 -8.45 9.32
C SER A 181 5.32 -8.49 8.38
N LEU A 182 4.45 -9.51 8.48
CA LEU A 182 3.21 -9.54 7.71
C LEU A 182 2.26 -8.40 8.10
N PHE A 183 2.19 -8.07 9.39
CA PHE A 183 1.40 -6.96 9.90
C PHE A 183 1.91 -5.61 9.39
N THR A 184 3.22 -5.36 9.39
CA THR A 184 3.77 -4.10 8.86
C THR A 184 3.57 -3.96 7.37
N VAL A 185 3.71 -5.05 6.60
CA VAL A 185 3.39 -5.06 5.16
C VAL A 185 1.91 -4.74 4.95
N LEU A 186 1.02 -5.35 5.73
CA LEU A 186 -0.41 -5.05 5.67
C LEU A 186 -0.69 -3.56 5.93
N VAL A 187 -0.16 -2.99 7.01
CA VAL A 187 -0.39 -1.58 7.35
C VAL A 187 0.21 -0.65 6.30
N GLY A 188 1.47 -0.83 5.94
CA GLY A 188 2.11 0.04 4.96
C GLY A 188 1.51 -0.11 3.56
N ALA A 189 1.30 -1.32 3.06
CA ALA A 189 0.77 -1.52 1.72
C ALA A 189 -0.74 -1.25 1.63
N LEU A 190 -1.56 -1.71 2.58
CA LEU A 190 -3.03 -1.62 2.45
C LEU A 190 -3.66 -0.40 3.09
N PHE A 191 -3.01 0.29 4.02
CA PHE A 191 -3.59 1.50 4.62
C PHE A 191 -2.90 2.76 4.17
N VAL A 192 -1.57 2.73 4.03
CA VAL A 192 -0.80 3.92 3.66
C VAL A 192 -0.71 4.02 2.14
N HIS A 193 -0.23 2.98 1.46
CA HIS A 193 -0.04 3.03 0.02
C HIS A 193 -1.39 3.06 -0.72
N SER A 194 -2.40 2.32 -0.26
CA SER A 194 -3.70 2.17 -0.93
C SER A 194 -4.54 3.45 -1.03
N VAL A 195 -4.31 4.42 -0.14
CA VAL A 195 -5.00 5.72 -0.14
C VAL A 195 -4.42 6.63 -1.23
N ILE A 196 -3.13 6.46 -1.49
CA ILE A 196 -2.37 7.29 -2.41
C ILE A 196 -2.27 6.62 -3.78
N GLU A 197 -2.35 5.29 -3.84
CA GLU A 197 -2.11 4.47 -5.02
C GLU A 197 -3.07 3.27 -5.09
N SER A 198 -3.26 2.73 -6.30
CA SER A 198 -4.02 1.49 -6.50
C SER A 198 -3.12 0.30 -6.21
N VAL A 199 -3.39 -0.41 -5.11
CA VAL A 199 -2.61 -1.58 -4.69
C VAL A 199 -3.29 -2.83 -5.22
N PRO A 200 -2.57 -3.70 -5.95
CA PRO A 200 -3.15 -4.93 -6.47
C PRO A 200 -3.73 -5.82 -5.37
N PHE A 201 -4.93 -6.33 -5.60
CA PHE A 201 -5.61 -7.24 -4.68
C PHE A 201 -4.85 -8.55 -4.41
N ALA A 202 -3.90 -8.91 -5.28
CA ALA A 202 -3.02 -10.04 -5.09
C ALA A 202 -2.16 -9.92 -3.80
N VAL A 203 -1.74 -8.71 -3.44
CA VAL A 203 -0.87 -8.48 -2.27
C VAL A 203 -1.54 -8.93 -0.95
N PRO A 204 -2.76 -8.47 -0.59
CA PRO A 204 -3.42 -8.95 0.62
C PRO A 204 -3.73 -10.44 0.58
N CYS A 205 -4.10 -10.99 -0.59
CA CYS A 205 -4.36 -12.42 -0.74
C CYS A 205 -3.12 -13.26 -0.44
N ILE A 206 -1.93 -12.85 -0.91
CA ILE A 206 -0.66 -13.53 -0.62
C ILE A 206 -0.38 -13.47 0.89
N ILE A 207 -0.55 -12.31 1.53
CA ILE A 207 -0.32 -12.15 2.98
C ILE A 207 -1.23 -13.10 3.78
N PHE A 208 -2.51 -13.19 3.43
CA PHE A 208 -3.46 -14.06 4.12
C PHE A 208 -3.24 -15.55 3.81
N GLY A 209 -2.83 -15.89 2.59
CA GLY A 209 -2.40 -17.24 2.23
C GLY A 209 -1.19 -17.69 3.07
N LEU A 210 -0.19 -16.82 3.22
CA LEU A 210 0.97 -17.07 4.06
C LEU A 210 0.61 -17.24 5.55
N LEU A 211 -0.28 -16.39 6.07
CA LEU A 211 -0.74 -16.48 7.45
C LEU A 211 -1.52 -17.77 7.73
N SER A 212 -2.44 -18.13 6.85
CA SER A 212 -3.28 -19.33 6.99
C SER A 212 -2.46 -20.61 6.87
N GLY A 213 -1.53 -20.69 5.91
CA GLY A 213 -0.62 -21.82 5.75
C GLY A 213 0.22 -22.06 7.01
N ARG A 214 0.71 -20.99 7.64
CA ARG A 214 1.44 -21.09 8.91
C ARG A 214 0.56 -21.64 10.05
N GLN A 215 -0.69 -21.21 10.13
CA GLN A 215 -1.60 -21.66 11.19
C GLN A 215 -1.99 -23.13 11.01
N GLN A 216 -2.17 -23.58 9.78
CA GLN A 216 -2.38 -25.00 9.46
C GLN A 216 -1.16 -25.85 9.81
N TRP A 217 0.05 -25.39 9.49
CA TRP A 217 1.30 -26.10 9.81
C TRP A 217 1.45 -26.37 11.31
N LYS A 218 1.24 -25.35 12.16
CA LYS A 218 1.27 -25.51 13.62
C LYS A 218 0.25 -26.55 14.13
N ASN A 219 -0.95 -26.57 13.54
CA ASN A 219 -1.97 -27.53 13.92
C ASN A 219 -1.57 -28.97 13.54
N LEU A 220 -0.84 -29.16 12.43
CA LEU A 220 -0.32 -30.46 12.03
C LEU A 220 0.81 -30.92 12.97
N GLU A 221 1.75 -30.05 13.33
CA GLU A 221 2.83 -30.37 14.29
C GLU A 221 2.26 -30.82 15.65
N CYS A 222 1.25 -30.11 16.17
CA CYS A 222 0.57 -30.51 17.41
C CYS A 222 -0.12 -31.88 17.27
N ARG A 223 -0.75 -32.16 16.13
CA ARG A 223 -1.39 -33.46 15.89
C ARG A 223 -0.38 -34.60 15.79
N SER A 224 0.74 -34.41 15.11
CA SER A 224 1.80 -35.42 15.02
C SER A 224 2.50 -35.67 16.35
N ALA A 225 2.61 -34.65 17.22
CA ALA A 225 3.17 -34.81 18.56
C ALA A 225 2.22 -35.52 19.55
N CYS A 226 0.93 -35.62 19.24
CA CYS A 226 -0.08 -36.30 20.06
C CYS A 226 -0.47 -37.69 19.53
N LEU A 227 0.11 -38.14 18.41
CA LEU A 227 -0.05 -39.51 17.94
C LEU A 227 0.99 -40.41 18.63
N PRO A 228 0.56 -41.49 19.32
CA PRO A 228 1.44 -42.39 20.06
C PRO A 228 2.33 -43.26 19.17
#